data_AF-A0A0U5B4Q7-F1
#
_entry.id   AF-A0A0U5B4Q7-F1
#
_cell.length_a   1.000
_cell.length_b   1.000
_cell.length_c   1.000
_cell.angle_alpha   90.00
_cell.angle_beta   90.00
_cell.angle_gamma   90.00
#
_symmetry.space_group_name_H-M   'P 1'
#
loop_
_entity.id
_entity.type
_entity.pdbx_description
1 polymer ?
#
loop_
_entity_poly.entity_id
_entity_poly.type
_entity_poly.pdbx_seq_one_letter_code
_entity_poly.pdbx_strand_id
1 'polypeptide(L)'
;MNQSKQSLSKQTAISHEEMEARMQEVQALDSKERERYSMVKDTYTGEHYVRYIQHHLNLMEGGVEEVYDYLLPVDTDDVLSIVLGEQEYDYPKQWERSYLRGSHIDAYIWFDPSTLEREEDEEQVAQELSDMLDGFRVQGKFDDDAIRELFKRIDERLDHE
;
A
#
# COMPACT_ATOMS: atom_id res chain seq x y z
N MET A 1 -7.25 11.55 31.39
CA MET A 1 -5.99 11.92 30.70
C MET A 1 -6.29 11.96 29.22
N ASN A 2 -5.98 13.07 28.53
CA ASN A 2 -6.39 13.29 27.15
C ASN A 2 -5.44 12.51 26.21
N GLN A 3 -5.84 11.31 25.77
CA GLN A 3 -5.02 10.44 24.92
C GLN A 3 -4.64 11.09 23.58
N SER A 4 -5.43 12.08 23.14
CA SER A 4 -5.26 12.87 21.92
C SER A 4 -3.90 13.60 21.79
N LYS A 5 -3.12 13.76 22.86
CA LYS A 5 -1.79 14.42 22.82
C LYS A 5 -0.59 13.45 22.76
N GLN A 6 -0.82 12.15 22.68
CA GLN A 6 0.27 11.16 22.62
C GLN A 6 0.54 10.74 21.18
N SER A 7 1.80 10.41 20.87
CA SER A 7 2.20 9.81 19.59
C SER A 7 1.28 8.66 19.20
N LEU A 8 0.90 8.61 17.92
CA LEU A 8 0.05 7.56 17.36
C LEU A 8 0.66 6.16 17.56
N SER A 9 1.99 6.06 17.63
CA SER A 9 2.72 4.81 17.90
C SER A 9 2.38 4.16 19.25
N LYS A 10 1.81 4.91 20.19
CA LYS A 10 1.41 4.42 21.52
C LYS A 10 -0.02 3.91 21.58
N GLN A 11 -0.77 4.01 20.49
CA GLN A 11 -2.17 3.63 20.41
C GLN A 11 -2.32 2.34 19.60
N THR A 12 -3.18 1.44 20.05
CA THR A 12 -3.47 0.18 19.34
C THR A 12 -4.36 0.41 18.12
N ALA A 13 -5.30 1.35 18.22
CA ALA A 13 -6.19 1.73 17.14
C ALA A 13 -6.53 3.22 17.27
N ILE A 14 -6.68 3.91 16.14
CA ILE A 14 -6.99 5.33 16.06
C ILE A 14 -8.24 5.52 15.22
N SER A 15 -9.23 6.26 15.71
CA SER A 15 -10.47 6.48 14.96
C SER A 15 -10.21 7.35 13.73
N HIS A 16 -11.06 7.21 12.70
CA HIS A 16 -11.01 8.06 11.53
C HIS A 16 -11.15 9.56 11.89
N GLU A 17 -12.08 9.89 12.80
CA GLU A 17 -12.28 11.26 13.28
C GLU A 17 -11.03 11.82 13.97
N GLU A 18 -10.33 11.02 14.79
CA GLU A 18 -9.09 11.45 15.42
C GLU A 18 -7.97 11.66 14.39
N MET A 19 -7.86 10.76 13.40
CA MET A 19 -6.85 10.87 12.35
C MET A 19 -7.03 12.16 11.54
N GLU A 20 -8.25 12.41 11.06
CA GLU A 20 -8.59 13.62 10.30
C GLU A 20 -8.39 14.90 11.12
N ALA A 21 -8.70 14.88 12.43
CA ALA A 21 -8.49 16.03 13.30
C ALA A 21 -7.01 16.35 13.55
N ARG A 22 -6.13 15.35 13.48
CA ARG A 22 -4.69 15.49 13.79
C ARG A 22 -3.85 15.77 12.56
N MET A 23 -4.18 15.16 11.42
CA MET A 23 -3.35 15.21 10.21
C MET A 23 -3.52 16.52 9.45
N GLN A 24 -2.42 17.25 9.31
CA GLN A 24 -2.33 18.42 8.45
C GLN A 24 -1.44 18.11 7.25
N GLU A 25 -1.95 18.33 6.03
CA GLU A 25 -1.11 18.26 4.84
C GLU A 25 -0.08 19.39 4.83
N VAL A 26 1.19 19.01 4.69
CA VAL A 26 2.34 19.91 4.56
C VAL A 26 2.62 20.17 3.09
N GLN A 27 2.61 19.11 2.28
CA GLN A 27 2.90 19.19 0.84
C GLN A 27 2.33 17.98 0.09
N ALA A 28 1.72 18.21 -1.07
CA ALA A 28 1.43 17.14 -2.03
C ALA A 28 2.72 16.65 -2.69
N LEU A 29 2.92 15.34 -2.75
CA LEU A 29 4.13 14.72 -3.29
C LEU A 29 3.90 14.18 -4.72
N ASP A 30 2.85 13.38 -4.89
CA ASP A 30 2.40 12.89 -6.20
C ASP A 30 0.86 12.73 -6.21
N SER A 31 0.24 12.86 -7.37
CA SER A 31 -1.21 12.70 -7.52
C SER A 31 -1.53 12.16 -8.91
N LYS A 32 -2.16 11.00 -8.93
CA LYS A 32 -2.77 10.37 -10.10
C LYS A 32 -4.28 10.36 -9.93
N GLU A 33 -5.00 9.78 -10.90
CA GLU A 33 -6.47 9.76 -10.89
C GLU A 33 -7.06 9.05 -9.67
N ARG A 34 -6.41 7.98 -9.19
CA ARG A 34 -6.92 7.12 -8.09
C ARG A 34 -5.96 6.96 -6.93
N GLU A 35 -4.84 7.66 -6.98
CA GLU A 35 -3.74 7.51 -6.03
C GLU A 35 -3.21 8.90 -5.68
N ARG A 36 -2.95 9.12 -4.40
CA ARG A 36 -2.37 10.38 -3.93
C ARG A 36 -1.33 10.12 -2.85
N TYR A 37 -0.19 10.77 -2.99
CA TYR A 37 0.85 10.84 -1.98
C TYR A 37 0.94 12.28 -1.44
N SER A 38 0.98 12.41 -0.11
CA SER A 38 1.26 13.69 0.53
C SER A 38 2.13 13.53 1.77
N MET A 39 2.96 14.53 2.03
CA MET A 39 3.62 14.70 3.31
C MET A 39 2.61 15.34 4.26
N VAL A 40 2.28 14.65 5.34
CA VAL A 40 1.39 15.13 6.38
C VAL A 40 2.11 15.22 7.72
N LYS A 41 1.58 16.04 8.61
CA LYS A 41 2.11 16.27 9.95
C LYS A 41 1.00 16.11 10.98
N ASP A 42 1.31 15.41 12.05
CA ASP A 42 0.50 15.42 13.25
C ASP A 42 0.62 16.78 13.95
N THR A 43 -0.48 17.52 13.98
CA THR A 43 -0.54 18.86 14.60
C THR A 43 -0.33 18.84 16.12
N TYR A 44 -0.51 17.68 16.77
CA TYR A 44 -0.39 17.53 18.22
C TYR A 44 1.03 17.19 18.66
N THR A 45 1.73 16.33 17.91
CA THR A 45 3.06 15.83 18.29
C THR A 45 4.18 16.39 17.42
N GLY A 46 3.86 16.83 16.20
CA GLY A 46 4.82 17.27 15.20
C GLY A 46 5.46 16.15 14.40
N GLU A 47 5.03 14.90 14.60
CA GLU A 47 5.47 13.73 13.82
C GLU A 47 5.01 13.86 12.36
N HIS A 48 5.83 13.37 11.43
CA HIS A 48 5.55 13.46 9.99
C HIS A 48 5.26 12.08 9.43
N TYR A 49 4.46 12.05 8.38
CA TYR A 49 4.09 10.82 7.69
C TYR A 49 4.02 11.06 6.18
N VAL A 50 4.42 10.06 5.39
CA VAL A 50 3.94 9.96 4.01
C VAL A 50 2.56 9.32 4.07
N ARG A 51 1.53 10.06 3.66
CA ARG A 51 0.17 9.56 3.48
C ARG A 51 -0.01 9.10 2.05
N TYR A 52 -0.47 7.87 1.88
CA TYR A 52 -0.84 7.28 0.61
C TYR A 52 -2.32 6.91 0.64
N ILE A 53 -3.11 7.52 -0.26
CA ILE A 53 -4.54 7.24 -0.41
C ILE A 53 -4.77 6.58 -1.75
N GLN A 54 -5.47 5.45 -1.75
CA GLN A 54 -5.86 4.71 -2.95
C GLN A 54 -7.37 4.54 -3.03
N HIS A 55 -7.93 4.89 -4.19
CA HIS A 55 -9.34 4.72 -4.54
C HIS A 55 -9.52 3.50 -5.43
N HIS A 56 -10.13 2.45 -4.89
CA HIS A 56 -10.41 1.21 -5.58
C HIS A 56 -11.89 1.11 -5.95
N LEU A 57 -12.19 0.86 -7.23
CA LEU A 57 -13.57 0.69 -7.69
C LEU A 57 -13.86 -0.80 -7.81
N ASN A 58 -14.66 -1.33 -6.88
CA ASN A 58 -15.09 -2.72 -6.92
C ASN A 58 -16.19 -2.92 -7.97
N LEU A 59 -15.78 -3.35 -9.17
CA LEU A 59 -16.69 -3.57 -10.31
C LEU A 59 -17.63 -4.76 -10.09
N MET A 60 -17.22 -5.74 -9.27
CA MET A 60 -18.00 -6.96 -9.02
C MET A 60 -19.16 -6.71 -8.06
N GLU A 61 -19.01 -5.75 -7.15
CA GLU A 61 -20.05 -5.32 -6.21
C GLU A 61 -20.82 -4.08 -6.68
N GLY A 62 -20.96 -3.89 -8.00
CA GLY A 62 -21.80 -2.82 -8.56
C GLY A 62 -21.13 -1.44 -8.59
N GLY A 63 -19.79 -1.40 -8.56
CA GLY A 63 -19.04 -0.15 -8.66
C GLY A 63 -18.98 0.62 -7.35
N VAL A 64 -18.96 -0.09 -6.22
CA VAL A 64 -18.70 0.53 -4.91
C VAL A 64 -17.25 0.98 -4.86
N GLU A 65 -17.02 2.22 -4.42
CA GLU A 65 -15.70 2.78 -4.23
C GLU A 65 -15.20 2.50 -2.81
N GLU A 66 -14.04 1.87 -2.72
CA GLU A 66 -13.30 1.61 -1.50
C GLU A 66 -12.12 2.59 -1.43
N VAL A 67 -11.88 3.16 -0.25
CA VAL A 67 -10.76 4.07 -0.02
C VAL A 67 -9.84 3.45 1.01
N TYR A 68 -8.61 3.18 0.60
CA TYR A 68 -7.55 2.73 1.48
C TYR A 68 -6.64 3.89 1.83
N ASP A 69 -6.34 4.04 3.12
CA ASP A 69 -5.54 5.14 3.63
C ASP A 69 -4.38 4.60 4.46
N TYR A 70 -3.17 4.98 4.08
CA TYR A 70 -1.94 4.47 4.65
C TYR A 70 -1.06 5.63 5.10
N LEU A 71 -0.45 5.52 6.29
CA LEU A 71 0.50 6.52 6.81
C LEU A 71 1.80 5.85 7.25
N LEU A 72 2.85 6.09 6.48
CA LEU A 72 4.22 5.68 6.80
C LEU A 72 4.87 6.75 7.67
N PRO A 73 5.30 6.45 8.91
CA PRO A 73 6.06 7.40 9.73
C PRO A 73 7.32 7.87 8.99
N VAL A 74 7.72 9.12 9.19
CA VAL A 74 8.92 9.72 8.60
C VAL A 74 9.75 10.37 9.69
N ASP A 75 11.05 10.06 9.71
CA ASP A 75 11.99 10.68 10.63
C ASP A 75 12.21 12.14 10.26
N THR A 76 12.42 13.00 11.26
CA THR A 76 12.49 14.47 11.03
C THR A 76 13.57 14.87 10.03
N ASP A 77 14.69 14.14 10.01
CA ASP A 77 15.81 14.41 9.10
C ASP A 77 15.50 14.00 7.65
N ASP A 78 14.57 13.05 7.44
CA ASP A 78 14.21 12.52 6.11
C ASP A 78 13.09 13.33 5.43
N VAL A 79 12.35 14.14 6.20
CA VAL A 79 11.21 14.94 5.67
C VAL A 79 11.65 15.82 4.50
N LEU A 80 12.80 16.50 4.64
CA LEU A 80 13.31 17.38 3.59
C LEU A 80 13.76 16.60 2.37
N SER A 81 14.44 15.46 2.57
CA SER A 81 14.89 14.60 1.48
C SER A 81 13.73 14.11 0.62
N ILE A 82 12.62 13.70 1.26
CA ILE A 82 11.39 13.27 0.55
C ILE A 82 10.75 14.45 -0.19
N VAL A 83 10.57 15.59 0.49
CA VAL A 83 9.93 16.79 -0.07
C VAL A 83 10.70 17.34 -1.29
N LEU A 84 12.03 17.22 -1.29
CA LEU A 84 12.89 17.63 -2.38
C LEU A 84 13.03 16.57 -3.49
N GLY A 85 12.44 15.38 -3.31
CA GLY A 85 12.50 14.28 -4.27
C GLY A 85 13.85 13.55 -4.30
N GLU A 86 14.65 13.66 -3.24
CA GLU A 86 15.94 12.99 -3.10
C GLU A 86 15.81 11.57 -2.52
N GLN A 87 14.70 11.28 -1.83
CA GLN A 87 14.40 9.99 -1.22
C GLN A 87 13.09 9.42 -1.76
N GLU A 88 13.11 8.15 -2.15
CA GLU A 88 11.95 7.40 -2.63
C GLU A 88 10.98 7.06 -1.47
N TYR A 89 9.69 6.96 -1.78
CA TYR A 89 8.62 6.73 -0.80
C TYR A 89 7.46 5.89 -1.34
N ASP A 90 7.65 5.21 -2.46
CA ASP A 90 6.58 4.53 -3.17
C ASP A 90 6.07 3.30 -2.41
N TYR A 91 4.74 3.20 -2.31
CA TYR A 91 4.09 1.99 -1.83
C TYR A 91 4.04 0.93 -2.94
N PRO A 92 4.29 -0.37 -2.64
CA PRO A 92 4.71 -0.93 -1.35
C PRO A 92 6.24 -0.96 -1.14
N LYS A 93 7.03 -0.57 -2.15
CA LYS A 93 8.48 -0.82 -2.22
C LYS A 93 9.27 -0.26 -1.03
N GLN A 94 9.03 0.98 -0.62
CA GLN A 94 9.75 1.63 0.49
C GLN A 94 9.01 1.52 1.84
N TRP A 95 7.94 0.74 1.90
CA TRP A 95 7.07 0.60 3.07
C TRP A 95 7.40 -0.67 3.84
N GLU A 96 8.67 -0.82 4.23
CA GLU A 96 9.19 -2.02 4.92
C GLU A 96 9.11 -1.93 6.44
N ARG A 97 8.81 -0.74 6.98
CA ARG A 97 8.61 -0.50 8.42
C ARG A 97 7.13 -0.44 8.76
N SER A 98 6.80 -0.59 10.04
CA SER A 98 5.41 -0.50 10.48
C SER A 98 4.77 0.82 10.07
N TYR A 99 3.56 0.74 9.53
CA TYR A 99 2.78 1.88 9.07
C TYR A 99 1.32 1.75 9.54
N LEU A 100 0.59 2.86 9.56
CA LEU A 100 -0.84 2.84 9.85
C LEU A 100 -1.61 2.52 8.57
N ARG A 101 -2.59 1.64 8.66
CA ARG A 101 -3.57 1.41 7.59
C ARG A 101 -4.98 1.56 8.13
N GLY A 102 -5.86 2.19 7.36
CA GLY A 102 -7.25 2.41 7.72
C GLY A 102 -8.08 2.77 6.49
N SER A 103 -9.28 3.27 6.73
CA SER A 103 -10.17 3.75 5.67
C SER A 103 -11.00 4.93 6.16
N HIS A 104 -11.93 5.39 5.33
CA HIS A 104 -12.94 6.37 5.71
C HIS A 104 -14.03 5.79 6.63
N ILE A 105 -14.04 4.47 6.83
CA ILE A 105 -15.02 3.74 7.64
C ILE A 105 -14.34 3.07 8.85
N ASP A 106 -13.15 2.51 8.63
CA ASP A 106 -12.44 1.69 9.61
C ASP A 106 -11.43 2.51 10.41
N ALA A 107 -11.16 2.04 11.63
CA ALA A 107 -10.09 2.59 12.45
C ALA A 107 -8.71 2.30 11.83
N TYR A 108 -7.76 3.19 12.07
CA TYR A 108 -6.37 3.00 11.70
C TYR A 108 -5.69 2.05 12.68
N ILE A 109 -5.00 1.06 12.15
CA ILE A 109 -4.27 0.04 12.92
C ILE A 109 -2.83 0.00 12.41
N TRP A 110 -1.89 -0.19 13.33
CA TRP A 110 -0.50 -0.43 12.99
C TRP A 110 -0.34 -1.80 12.33
N PHE A 111 0.22 -1.79 11.13
CA PHE A 111 0.56 -2.98 10.37
C PHE A 111 2.06 -3.08 10.25
N ASP A 112 2.61 -4.26 10.53
CA ASP A 112 4.03 -4.56 10.39
C ASP A 112 4.27 -5.49 9.20
N PRO A 113 4.72 -4.98 8.05
CA PRO A 113 4.94 -5.79 6.85
C PRO A 113 6.09 -6.78 7.02
N SER A 114 6.99 -6.59 7.99
CA SER A 114 8.09 -7.53 8.25
C SER A 114 7.62 -8.85 8.86
N THR A 115 6.39 -8.87 9.39
CA THR A 115 5.75 -10.08 9.93
C THR A 115 5.03 -10.90 8.87
N LEU A 116 4.85 -10.36 7.66
CA LEU A 116 4.49 -11.18 6.53
C LEU A 116 5.68 -12.11 6.30
N GLU A 117 5.44 -13.42 6.43
CA GLU A 117 6.39 -14.40 5.94
C GLU A 117 6.59 -14.06 4.46
N ARG A 118 7.75 -13.49 4.12
CA ARG A 118 8.25 -13.53 2.74
C ARG A 118 8.53 -15.01 2.52
N GLU A 119 7.51 -15.78 2.20
CA GLU A 119 7.72 -17.16 1.78
C GLU A 119 8.62 -17.06 0.55
N GLU A 120 9.86 -17.55 0.66
CA GLU A 120 10.80 -17.61 -0.48
C GLU A 120 10.15 -18.31 -1.69
N ASP A 121 9.13 -19.14 -1.42
CA ASP A 121 8.26 -19.77 -2.39
C ASP A 121 7.39 -18.76 -3.18
N GLU A 122 6.87 -17.68 -2.59
CA GLU A 122 6.04 -16.69 -3.30
C GLU A 122 6.83 -15.90 -4.36
N GLU A 123 8.07 -15.50 -4.05
CA GLU A 123 8.96 -14.84 -5.03
C GLU A 123 9.34 -15.80 -6.17
N GLN A 124 9.58 -17.07 -5.85
CA GLN A 124 9.86 -18.10 -6.84
C GLN A 124 8.64 -18.37 -7.73
N VAL A 125 7.45 -18.47 -7.15
CA VAL A 125 6.17 -18.62 -7.86
C VAL A 125 5.91 -17.41 -8.74
N ALA A 126 6.12 -16.19 -8.24
CA ALA A 126 5.96 -14.96 -9.01
C ALA A 126 6.91 -14.90 -10.22
N GLN A 127 8.18 -15.31 -10.04
CA GLN A 127 9.14 -15.38 -11.13
C GLN A 127 8.75 -16.44 -12.17
N GLU A 128 8.31 -17.63 -11.72
CA GLU A 128 7.84 -18.69 -12.62
C GLU A 128 6.60 -18.26 -13.43
N LEU A 129 5.66 -17.56 -12.81
CA LEU A 129 4.48 -17.00 -13.50
C LEU A 129 4.89 -15.95 -14.54
N SER A 130 5.83 -15.07 -14.19
CA SER A 130 6.38 -14.07 -15.12
C SER A 130 7.01 -14.74 -16.35
N ASP A 131 7.83 -15.78 -16.13
CA ASP A 131 8.49 -16.52 -17.20
C ASP A 131 7.47 -17.23 -18.12
N MET A 132 6.38 -17.76 -17.57
CA MET A 132 5.30 -18.37 -18.35
C MET A 132 4.59 -17.35 -19.25
N LEU A 133 4.30 -16.16 -18.72
CA LEU A 133 3.65 -15.07 -19.46
C LEU A 133 4.57 -14.53 -20.57
N ASP A 134 5.86 -14.34 -20.29
CA ASP A 134 6.83 -13.91 -21.30
C ASP A 134 7.04 -14.97 -22.38
N GLY A 135 7.11 -16.25 -21.99
CA GLY A 135 7.18 -17.37 -22.93
C GLY A 135 5.96 -17.41 -23.86
N PHE A 136 4.75 -17.22 -23.32
CA PHE A 136 3.52 -17.15 -24.10
C PHE A 136 3.50 -15.95 -25.05
N ARG A 137 3.93 -14.77 -24.56
CA ARG A 137 4.03 -13.55 -25.35
C ARG A 137 5.00 -13.70 -26.53
N VAL A 138 6.14 -14.36 -26.33
CA VAL A 138 7.15 -14.62 -27.38
C VAL A 138 6.66 -15.62 -28.42
N GLN A 139 5.86 -16.61 -28.02
CA GLN A 139 5.28 -17.59 -28.95
C GLN A 139 4.27 -16.99 -29.94
N GLY A 140 3.65 -15.85 -29.58
CA GLY A 140 2.80 -15.06 -30.49
C GLY A 140 1.54 -15.79 -30.98
N LYS A 141 1.15 -16.88 -30.32
CA LYS A 141 -0.07 -17.65 -30.61
C LYS A 141 -1.10 -17.40 -29.51
N PHE A 142 -2.08 -16.56 -29.84
CA PHE A 142 -3.13 -16.12 -28.92
C PHE A 142 -4.50 -16.71 -29.31
N ASP A 143 -4.51 -17.96 -29.78
CA ASP A 143 -5.77 -18.67 -30.02
C ASP A 143 -6.37 -19.16 -28.69
N ASP A 144 -7.69 -19.41 -28.69
CA ASP A 144 -8.46 -19.75 -27.49
C ASP A 144 -7.95 -21.02 -26.79
N ASP A 145 -7.38 -21.96 -27.54
CA ASP A 145 -6.85 -23.20 -26.98
C ASP A 145 -5.49 -22.94 -26.30
N ALA A 146 -4.63 -22.12 -26.91
CA ALA A 146 -3.35 -21.71 -26.32
C ALA A 146 -3.54 -20.88 -25.05
N ILE A 147 -4.55 -20.01 -25.01
CA ILE A 147 -4.91 -19.21 -23.83
C ILE A 147 -5.43 -20.12 -22.71
N ARG A 148 -6.32 -21.07 -23.01
CA ARG A 148 -6.84 -22.03 -22.03
C ARG A 148 -5.74 -22.90 -21.42
N GLU A 149 -4.79 -23.35 -22.23
CA GLU A 149 -3.68 -24.17 -21.76
C GLU A 149 -2.72 -23.37 -20.85
N LEU A 150 -2.51 -22.08 -21.14
CA LEU A 150 -1.76 -21.19 -20.26
C LEU A 150 -2.45 -21.04 -18.90
N PHE A 151 -3.75 -20.72 -18.89
CA PHE A 151 -4.51 -20.56 -17.64
C PHE A 151 -4.51 -21.84 -16.83
N LYS A 152 -4.72 -23.00 -17.48
CA LYS A 152 -4.68 -24.29 -16.80
C LYS A 152 -3.33 -24.57 -16.13
N ARG A 153 -2.22 -24.20 -16.77
CA ARG A 153 -0.87 -24.34 -16.18
C ARG A 153 -0.62 -23.40 -15.02
N ILE A 154 -1.15 -22.19 -15.09
CA ILE A 154 -1.10 -21.21 -14.00
C ILE A 154 -1.90 -21.75 -12.80
N ASP A 155 -3.12 -22.25 -13.03
CA ASP A 155 -3.98 -22.84 -12.01
C ASP A 155 -3.31 -24.08 -11.36
N GLU A 156 -2.77 -25.00 -12.16
CA GLU A 156 -2.06 -26.18 -11.66
C GLU A 156 -0.83 -25.82 -10.79
N ARG A 157 -0.21 -24.66 -11.01
CA ARG A 157 0.91 -24.19 -10.18
C ARG A 157 0.45 -23.53 -8.89
N LEU A 158 -0.61 -22.73 -8.94
CA LEU A 158 -1.17 -22.04 -7.78
C LEU A 158 -1.88 -22.99 -6.81
N ASP A 159 -2.46 -24.09 -7.31
CA ASP A 159 -3.15 -25.10 -6.49
C ASP A 159 -2.20 -26.04 -5.69
N HIS A 160 -0.87 -25.88 -5.83
CA HIS A 160 0.14 -26.72 -5.18
C HIS A 160 0.78 -26.11 -3.91
N GLU A 161 0.26 -24.99 -3.41
CA GLU A 161 0.47 -24.44 -2.05
C GLU A 161 -0.30 -25.25 -0.97
#